data_AF-A0AAV6UNC8-F1
#
_entry.id   AF-A0AAV6UNC8-F1
#
_cell.length_a   1.000
_cell.length_b   1.000
_cell.length_c   1.000
_cell.angle_alpha   90.00
_cell.angle_beta   90.00
_cell.angle_gamma   90.00
#
_symmetry.space_group_name_H-M   'P 1'
#
loop_
_entity.id
_entity.type
_entity.pdbx_description
1 polymer ?
#
loop_
_entity_poly.entity_id
_entity_poly.type
_entity_poly.pdbx_seq_one_letter_code
_entity_poly.pdbx_strand_id
1 'polypeptide(L)'
;MSKFKCTVGNFARGLAVFSFASVLLSFVTPYWLKCDKRYYGGVFLRMGLWETCFRSFHDPYDVKLRKYYAGCRWILTHEYNTLRGFIEQRK
;
A
#
# COMPACT_ATOMS: atom_id res chain seq x y z
N MET A 1 -27.68 -13.47 38.58
CA MET A 1 -26.97 -12.74 37.51
C MET A 1 -25.48 -13.13 37.48
N SER A 2 -25.09 -14.29 36.92
CA SER A 2 -23.67 -14.71 36.90
C SER A 2 -23.17 -15.27 35.55
N LYS A 3 -24.05 -15.55 34.59
CA LYS A 3 -23.67 -16.18 33.31
C LYS A 3 -23.10 -15.23 32.24
N PHE A 4 -23.18 -13.91 32.42
CA PHE A 4 -22.73 -12.95 31.40
C PHE A 4 -21.21 -12.72 31.35
N LYS A 5 -20.46 -13.01 32.44
CA LYS A 5 -19.02 -12.71 32.51
C LYS A 5 -18.15 -13.69 31.69
N CYS A 6 -18.55 -14.96 31.55
CA CYS A 6 -17.78 -15.96 30.78
C CYS A 6 -18.02 -15.87 29.27
N THR A 7 -19.24 -15.54 28.83
CA THR A 7 -19.57 -15.43 27.39
C THR A 7 -18.88 -14.24 26.74
N VAL A 8 -18.79 -13.10 27.45
CA VAL A 8 -18.03 -11.91 27.00
C VAL A 8 -16.54 -12.22 26.84
N GLY A 9 -15.95 -13.05 27.71
CA GLY A 9 -14.53 -13.40 27.63
C GLY A 9 -14.14 -14.22 26.40
N ASN A 10 -15.04 -15.06 25.87
CA ASN A 10 -14.80 -15.80 24.63
C ASN A 10 -15.01 -14.92 23.40
N PHE A 11 -16.02 -14.05 23.43
CA PHE A 11 -16.28 -13.09 22.35
C PHE A 11 -15.14 -12.07 22.22
N ALA A 12 -14.65 -11.53 23.33
CA ALA A 12 -13.50 -10.61 23.35
C ALA A 12 -12.22 -11.26 22.80
N ARG A 13 -11.98 -12.55 23.13
CA ARG A 13 -10.86 -13.32 22.57
C ARG A 13 -10.99 -13.47 21.05
N GLY A 14 -12.18 -13.76 20.54
CA GLY A 14 -12.44 -13.83 19.10
C GLY A 14 -12.16 -12.51 18.39
N LEU A 15 -12.67 -11.39 18.92
CA LEU A 15 -12.44 -10.06 18.37
C LEU A 15 -10.95 -9.65 18.41
N ALA A 16 -10.22 -10.02 19.46
CA ALA A 16 -8.80 -9.72 19.57
C ALA A 16 -7.99 -10.45 18.49
N VAL A 17 -8.25 -11.75 18.28
CA VAL A 17 -7.59 -12.54 17.23
C VAL A 17 -7.95 -12.01 15.84
N PHE A 18 -9.23 -11.68 15.60
CA PHE A 18 -9.68 -11.11 14.33
C PHE A 18 -9.02 -9.75 14.04
N SER A 19 -8.95 -8.87 15.03
CA SER A 19 -8.30 -7.57 14.92
C SER A 19 -6.80 -7.71 14.63
N PHE A 20 -6.13 -8.65 15.29
CA PHE A 20 -4.72 -8.92 15.01
C PHE A 20 -4.50 -9.44 13.59
N ALA A 21 -5.35 -10.38 13.14
CA ALA A 21 -5.28 -10.92 11.79
C ALA A 21 -5.57 -9.86 10.71
N SER A 22 -6.51 -8.95 10.93
CA SER A 22 -6.83 -7.89 9.96
C SER A 22 -5.70 -6.87 9.83
N VAL A 23 -5.03 -6.53 10.94
CA VAL A 23 -3.83 -5.70 10.92
C VAL A 23 -2.72 -6.39 10.12
N LEU A 24 -2.43 -7.67 10.40
CA LEU A 24 -1.44 -8.44 9.64
C LEU A 24 -1.77 -8.47 8.14
N LEU A 25 -3.04 -8.68 7.78
CA LEU A 25 -3.50 -8.63 6.39
C LEU A 25 -3.21 -7.27 5.75
N SER A 26 -3.49 -6.19 6.46
CA SER A 26 -3.21 -4.84 5.99
C SER A 26 -1.72 -4.67 5.67
N PHE A 27 -0.82 -5.17 6.52
CA PHE A 27 0.63 -5.08 6.32
C PHE A 27 1.13 -5.88 5.12
N VAL A 28 0.57 -7.06 4.81
CA VAL A 28 1.05 -7.91 3.72
C VAL A 28 0.34 -7.64 2.38
N THR A 29 -0.80 -6.95 2.39
CA THR A 29 -1.62 -6.82 1.17
C THR A 29 -1.02 -5.79 0.20
N PRO A 30 -0.81 -6.15 -1.08
CA PRO A 30 -0.22 -5.25 -2.08
C PRO A 30 -1.26 -4.35 -2.80
N TYR A 31 -2.46 -4.19 -2.22
CA TYR A 31 -3.63 -3.56 -2.85
C TYR A 31 -4.31 -2.53 -1.95
N TRP A 32 -3.52 -1.62 -1.37
CA TRP A 32 -4.05 -0.48 -0.61
C TRP A 32 -4.74 0.52 -1.54
N LEU A 33 -4.14 0.74 -2.72
CA LEU A 33 -4.70 1.56 -3.78
C LEU A 33 -4.42 0.88 -5.11
N LYS A 34 -5.42 0.85 -5.99
CA LYS A 34 -5.31 0.28 -7.32
C LYS A 34 -5.92 1.25 -8.31
N CYS A 35 -5.23 1.46 -9.43
CA CYS A 35 -5.75 2.28 -10.51
C CYS A 35 -6.95 1.59 -11.16
N ASP A 36 -7.94 2.39 -11.54
CA ASP A 36 -9.13 1.90 -12.25
C ASP A 36 -8.71 1.32 -13.61
N LYS A 37 -9.24 0.14 -13.94
CA LYS A 37 -8.92 -0.54 -15.20
C LYS A 37 -9.37 0.26 -16.43
N ARG A 38 -10.33 1.19 -16.28
CA ARG A 38 -10.82 2.04 -17.37
C ARG A 38 -9.73 3.01 -17.87
N TYR A 39 -8.81 3.41 -17.01
CA TYR A 39 -7.72 4.32 -17.34
C TYR A 39 -6.44 3.56 -17.69
N TYR A 40 -6.40 3.00 -18.90
CA TYR A 40 -5.25 2.21 -19.40
C TYR A 40 -3.96 3.03 -19.61
N GLY A 41 -4.04 4.36 -19.60
CA GLY A 41 -2.88 5.27 -19.66
C GLY A 41 -2.30 5.66 -18.30
N GLY A 42 -2.83 5.11 -17.20
CA GLY A 42 -2.34 5.39 -15.86
C GLY A 42 -0.91 4.89 -15.65
N VAL A 43 -0.04 5.80 -15.24
CA VAL A 43 1.37 5.51 -14.96
C VAL A 43 1.55 4.70 -13.66
N PHE A 44 0.60 4.86 -12.73
CA PHE A 44 0.50 4.11 -11.49
C PHE A 44 -0.47 2.93 -11.64
N LEU A 45 -0.09 1.72 -11.23
CA LEU A 45 -0.98 0.54 -11.26
C LEU A 45 -1.59 0.24 -9.90
N ARG A 46 -0.73 0.08 -8.88
CA ARG A 46 -1.13 -0.29 -7.52
C ARG A 46 -0.04 0.02 -6.51
N MET A 47 -0.44 0.21 -5.26
CA MET A 47 0.46 0.26 -4.11
C MET A 47 -0.05 -0.65 -3.00
N GLY A 48 0.89 -1.34 -2.38
CA GLY A 48 0.76 -1.86 -1.03
C GLY A 48 1.52 -0.98 -0.04
N LEU A 49 1.67 -1.50 1.18
CA LEU A 49 2.49 -0.86 2.19
C LEU A 49 3.99 -0.87 1.81
N TRP A 50 4.47 -1.99 1.26
CA TRP A 50 5.89 -2.21 1.02
C TRP A 50 6.31 -2.11 -0.44
N GLU A 51 5.40 -2.40 -1.36
CA GLU A 51 5.67 -2.47 -2.78
C GLU A 51 4.78 -1.51 -3.56
N THR A 52 5.37 -0.86 -4.56
CA THR A 52 4.65 -0.01 -5.50
C THR A 52 4.89 -0.51 -6.92
N CYS A 53 3.82 -0.50 -7.72
CA CYS A 53 3.86 -0.97 -9.10
C CYS A 53 3.54 0.17 -10.06
N PHE A 54 4.49 0.45 -10.95
CA PHE A 54 4.39 1.50 -11.96
C PHE A 54 4.48 0.91 -13.38
N ARG A 55 3.84 1.59 -14.33
CA ARG A 55 3.84 1.27 -15.75
C ARG A 55 4.62 2.34 -16.50
N SER A 56 5.94 2.21 -16.49
CA SER A 56 6.87 3.14 -17.15
C SER A 56 6.74 4.58 -16.63
N PHE A 57 6.76 4.74 -15.31
CA PHE A 57 6.81 6.07 -14.70
C PHE A 57 8.15 6.74 -15.01
N HIS A 58 8.07 7.98 -15.49
CA HIS A 58 9.23 8.82 -15.73
C HIS A 58 9.22 9.96 -14.71
N ASP A 59 10.39 10.24 -14.13
CA ASP A 59 10.54 11.26 -13.10
C ASP A 59 10.43 12.66 -13.74
N PRO A 60 9.47 13.51 -13.34
CA PRO A 60 9.30 14.83 -13.94
C PRO A 60 10.51 15.77 -13.76
N TYR A 61 11.39 15.49 -12.81
CA TYR A 61 12.63 16.26 -12.60
C TYR A 61 13.79 15.79 -13.49
N ASP A 62 13.71 14.60 -14.09
CA ASP A 62 14.74 14.09 -14.99
C ASP A 62 14.44 14.49 -16.45
N VAL A 63 14.84 15.71 -16.82
CA VAL A 63 14.68 16.29 -18.17
C VAL A 63 15.30 15.45 -19.30
N LYS A 64 16.18 14.49 -18.98
CA LYS A 64 16.86 13.64 -19.96
C LYS A 64 16.19 12.28 -20.17
N LEU A 65 15.08 11.98 -19.50
CA LEU A 65 14.35 10.72 -19.66
C LEU A 65 15.20 9.45 -19.52
N ARG A 66 16.22 9.49 -18.65
CA ARG A 66 17.21 8.41 -18.57
C ARG A 66 16.71 7.18 -17.81
N LYS A 67 15.76 7.36 -16.88
CA LYS A 67 15.28 6.29 -16.00
C LYS A 67 13.77 6.11 -16.11
N TYR A 68 13.37 4.85 -16.30
CA TYR A 68 11.96 4.44 -16.31
C TYR A 68 11.68 3.46 -15.17
N TYR A 69 10.66 3.75 -14.37
CA TYR A 69 10.20 2.87 -13.31
C TYR A 69 9.09 1.97 -13.84
N ALA A 70 9.41 0.70 -14.07
CA ALA A 70 8.48 -0.30 -14.59
C ALA A 70 8.45 -1.54 -13.69
N GLY A 71 7.26 -2.08 -13.45
CA GLY A 71 7.04 -3.25 -12.61
C GLY A 71 6.84 -2.91 -11.14
N CYS A 72 6.84 -3.95 -10.30
CA CYS A 72 6.65 -3.85 -8.85
C CYS A 72 7.99 -3.85 -8.13
N ARG A 73 8.24 -2.86 -7.29
CA ARG A 73 9.49 -2.68 -6.54
C ARG A 73 9.21 -2.23 -5.11
N TRP A 74 10.18 -2.44 -4.23
CA TRP A 74 10.09 -2.02 -2.83
C TRP A 74 10.18 -0.50 -2.69
N ILE A 75 9.26 0.09 -1.91
CA ILE A 75 9.15 1.54 -1.68
C ILE A 75 10.36 2.12 -0.92
N LEU A 76 11.09 1.29 -0.17
CA LEU A 76 12.31 1.69 0.55
C LEU A 76 13.58 1.65 -0.31
N THR A 77 13.49 1.29 -1.59
CA THR A 77 14.65 1.31 -2.48
C THR A 77 15.16 2.75 -2.65
N HIS A 78 16.48 2.94 -2.62
CA HIS A 78 17.12 4.25 -2.72
C HIS A 78 16.60 5.11 -3.89
N GLU A 79 16.37 4.49 -5.06
CA GLU A 79 15.87 5.18 -6.26
C GLU A 79 14.48 5.82 -6.05
N TYR A 80 13.64 5.29 -5.15
CA TYR A 80 12.32 5.85 -4.87
C TYR A 80 12.35 7.08 -3.95
N ASN A 81 13.48 7.40 -3.31
CA ASN A 81 13.57 8.60 -2.46
C ASN A 81 13.43 9.89 -3.28
N THR A 82 13.92 9.92 -4.52
CA THR A 82 13.74 11.07 -5.42
C THR A 82 12.27 11.30 -5.77
N LEU A 83 11.48 10.22 -5.85
CA LEU A 83 10.05 10.26 -6.19
C LEU A 83 9.16 10.71 -5.03
N ARG A 84 9.61 10.60 -3.77
CA ARG A 84 8.81 11.01 -2.59
C ARG A 84 8.39 12.46 -2.68
N GLY A 85 9.32 13.33 -3.10
CA GLY A 85 9.06 14.74 -3.29
C GLY A 85 7.95 15.03 -4.32
N PHE A 86 7.67 14.13 -5.26
CA PHE A 86 6.57 14.25 -6.21
C PHE A 86 5.24 13.70 -5.66
N ILE A 87 5.29 12.56 -4.97
CA ILE A 87 4.10 11.88 -4.44
C ILE A 87 3.53 12.64 -3.22
N GLU A 88 4.41 13.21 -2.41
CA GLU A 88 4.07 13.95 -1.18
C GLU A 88 3.84 15.46 -1.44
N GLN A 89 3.71 15.89 -2.71
CA GLN A 89 3.38 17.28 -3.05
C GLN A 89 2.01 17.68 -2.48
N ARG A 90 2.03 18.10 -1.21
CA ARG A 90 1.07 19.02 -0.62
C ARG A 90 1.29 20.36 -1.32
N LYS A 91 0.51 20.58 -2.38
CA LYS A 91 0.10 21.94 -2.75
C LYS A 91 -0.77 22.53 -1.65
#